data_AF-A0A081CV47-F1
#
_entry.id   AF-A0A081CV47-F1
#
_cell.length_a   1.000
_cell.length_b   1.000
_cell.length_c   1.000
_cell.angle_alpha   90.00
_cell.angle_beta   90.00
_cell.angle_gamma   90.00
#
_symmetry.space_group_name_H-M   'P 1'
#
loop_
_entity.id
_entity.type
_entity.pdbx_description
1 polymer ?
#
loop_
_entity_poly.entity_id
_entity_poly.type
_entity_poly.pdbx_seq_one_letter_code
_entity_poly.pdbx_strand_id
1 'polypeptide(L)'
;MLGRGNQEGMQAFDTSIVSVARSFVAIIWSLPAIIAYLIFQRLEFLTEMPDADQGSVGFYAKVGAIEALALIVTPLLIFLCVPLLRINLSAGALIVITNWFLVPSNYLSVAIIYLAYLLDQADNLSSTISLVVLSSGFLFLAAWLWTVLRTASGAHAWQILCLLVLTLAPQYVINTALASFLEVSTAYE
;
A
#
# COMPACT_ATOMS: atom_id res chain seq x y z
N MET A 1 3.11 -16.84 11.36
CA MET A 1 3.44 -16.81 12.80
C MET A 1 3.02 -15.49 13.47
N LEU A 2 3.21 -14.32 12.84
CA LEU A 2 2.63 -13.05 13.32
C LEU A 2 1.10 -12.91 13.14
N GLY A 3 0.52 -13.48 12.07
CA GLY A 3 -0.94 -13.52 11.88
C GLY A 3 -1.71 -14.39 12.88
N ARG A 4 -1.02 -15.09 13.79
CA ARG A 4 -1.62 -15.91 14.86
C ARG A 4 -1.55 -15.26 16.25
N GLY A 5 -1.06 -14.02 16.36
CA GLY A 5 -0.99 -13.30 17.64
C GLY A 5 0.15 -13.74 18.58
N ASN A 6 1.12 -14.54 18.11
CA ASN A 6 2.27 -14.95 18.94
C ASN A 6 3.45 -13.96 18.80
N GLN A 7 3.83 -13.33 19.91
CA GLN A 7 4.96 -12.40 20.01
C GLN A 7 6.33 -13.05 19.79
N GLU A 8 6.46 -14.37 19.93
CA GLU A 8 7.72 -15.09 19.63
C GLU A 8 8.19 -14.88 18.19
N GLY A 9 7.26 -14.60 17.26
CA GLY A 9 7.60 -14.27 15.87
C GLY A 9 8.38 -12.96 15.69
N MET A 10 8.39 -12.05 16.68
CA MET A 10 9.20 -10.83 16.64
C MET A 10 10.68 -11.11 16.94
N GLN A 11 11.01 -12.18 17.66
CA GLN A 11 12.42 -12.54 17.94
C GLN A 11 13.18 -12.94 16.66
N ALA A 12 12.46 -13.28 15.58
CA ALA A 12 13.04 -13.55 14.27
C ALA A 12 13.36 -12.27 13.47
N PHE A 13 12.84 -11.10 13.87
CA PHE A 13 13.13 -9.83 13.20
C PHE A 13 14.38 -9.21 13.80
N ASP A 14 15.53 -9.52 13.19
CA ASP A 14 16.74 -8.74 13.40
C ASP A 14 16.46 -7.27 13.04
N THR A 15 16.66 -6.35 13.98
CA THR A 15 16.44 -4.90 13.81
C THR A 15 17.72 -4.18 13.38
N SER A 16 18.76 -4.92 13.02
CA SER A 16 19.99 -4.36 12.48
C SER A 16 19.72 -3.47 11.26
N ILE A 17 20.57 -2.46 11.07
CA ILE A 17 20.55 -1.57 9.89
C ILE A 17 20.59 -2.39 8.59
N VAL A 18 21.25 -3.54 8.61
CA VAL A 18 21.33 -4.48 7.48
C VAL A 18 19.96 -5.09 7.17
N SER A 19 19.20 -5.49 8.19
CA SER A 19 17.84 -6.01 8.02
C SER A 19 16.88 -4.95 7.47
N VAL A 20 16.97 -3.71 7.99
CA VAL A 20 16.20 -2.57 7.47
C VAL A 20 16.53 -2.33 6.00
N ALA A 21 17.81 -2.28 5.62
CA ALA A 21 18.23 -2.11 4.24
C ALA A 21 17.72 -3.24 3.32
N ARG A 22 17.77 -4.50 3.78
CA ARG A 22 17.26 -5.66 3.03
C ARG A 22 15.76 -5.62 2.81
N SER A 23 15.00 -5.02 3.74
CA SER A 23 13.55 -4.93 3.59
C SER A 23 13.11 -4.11 2.38
N PHE A 24 13.94 -3.18 1.89
CA PHE A 24 13.63 -2.42 0.68
C PHE A 24 13.58 -3.30 -0.58
N VAL A 25 14.18 -4.50 -0.57
CA VAL A 25 14.05 -5.47 -1.66
C VAL A 25 12.59 -5.93 -1.84
N ALA A 26 11.72 -5.72 -0.85
CA ALA A 26 10.29 -5.97 -0.95
C ALA A 26 9.62 -5.27 -2.15
N ILE A 27 10.12 -4.11 -2.59
CA ILE A 27 9.58 -3.46 -3.80
C ILE A 27 9.78 -4.35 -5.04
N ILE A 28 10.94 -5.00 -5.16
CA ILE A 28 11.26 -5.87 -6.30
C ILE A 28 10.27 -7.03 -6.36
N TRP A 29 9.92 -7.59 -5.21
CA TRP A 29 8.91 -8.66 -5.10
C TRP A 29 7.48 -8.17 -5.37
N SER A 30 7.24 -6.86 -5.20
CA SER A 30 5.96 -6.21 -5.50
C SER A 30 5.82 -5.80 -6.96
N LEU A 31 6.93 -5.72 -7.72
CA LEU A 31 6.92 -5.26 -9.11
C LEU A 31 5.92 -6.00 -10.01
N PRO A 32 5.74 -7.34 -9.94
CA PRO A 32 4.76 -8.01 -10.79
C PRO A 32 3.32 -7.52 -10.54
N ALA A 33 2.95 -7.29 -9.27
CA ALA A 33 1.65 -6.74 -8.92
C ALA A 33 1.52 -5.28 -9.39
N ILE A 34 2.54 -4.46 -9.16
CA ILE A 34 2.56 -3.05 -9.62
C ILE A 34 2.43 -2.98 -11.14
N ILE A 35 3.14 -3.82 -11.88
CA ILE A 35 3.06 -3.90 -13.34
C ILE A 35 1.67 -4.35 -13.78
N ALA A 36 1.08 -5.36 -13.12
CA ALA A 36 -0.28 -5.81 -13.44
C ALA A 36 -1.34 -4.73 -13.20
N TYR A 37 -1.20 -3.94 -12.14
CA TYR A 37 -2.02 -2.77 -11.86
C TYR A 37 -1.87 -1.68 -12.92
N LEU A 38 -0.63 -1.40 -13.32
CA LEU A 38 -0.30 -0.41 -14.34
C LEU A 38 -0.84 -0.79 -15.74
N ILE A 39 -0.78 -2.08 -16.09
CA ILE A 39 -1.40 -2.59 -17.31
C ILE A 39 -2.91 -2.40 -17.25
N PHE A 40 -3.53 -2.71 -16.11
CA PHE A 40 -4.96 -2.53 -15.90
C PHE A 40 -5.40 -1.07 -16.08
N GLN A 41 -4.76 -0.14 -15.35
CA GLN A 41 -5.07 1.30 -15.49
C GLN A 41 -4.91 1.80 -16.93
N ARG A 42 -3.90 1.29 -17.65
CA ARG A 42 -3.71 1.66 -19.06
C ARG A 42 -4.84 1.14 -19.95
N LEU A 43 -5.32 -0.08 -19.72
CA LEU A 43 -6.43 -0.64 -20.50
C LEU A 43 -7.72 0.15 -20.27
N GLU A 44 -7.99 0.53 -19.02
CA GLU A 44 -9.13 1.38 -18.66
C GLU A 44 -9.02 2.76 -19.32
N PHE A 45 -7.85 3.41 -19.21
CA PHE A 45 -7.59 4.71 -19.86
C PHE A 45 -7.76 4.68 -21.38
N LEU A 46 -7.27 3.65 -22.06
CA LEU A 46 -7.42 3.50 -23.52
C LEU A 46 -8.86 3.22 -23.94
N THR A 47 -9.68 2.65 -23.07
CA THR A 47 -11.10 2.42 -23.34
C THR A 47 -11.87 3.74 -23.37
N GLU A 48 -11.45 4.72 -22.57
CA GLU A 48 -12.10 6.02 -22.47
C GLU A 48 -11.51 7.08 -23.41
N MET A 49 -10.22 6.99 -23.76
CA MET A 49 -9.54 7.91 -24.68
C MET A 49 -8.67 7.16 -25.72
N PRO A 50 -9.27 6.67 -26.83
CA PRO A 50 -8.59 5.84 -27.83
C PRO A 50 -7.44 6.53 -28.58
N ASP A 51 -7.47 7.87 -28.70
CA ASP A 51 -6.52 8.64 -29.51
C ASP A 51 -5.30 9.19 -28.72
N ALA A 52 -5.14 8.81 -27.44
CA ALA A 52 -4.12 9.37 -26.54
C ALA A 52 -2.71 8.75 -26.65
N ASP A 53 -2.29 8.33 -27.85
CA ASP A 53 -1.11 7.48 -28.09
C ASP A 53 0.27 8.11 -27.74
N GLN A 54 0.31 9.39 -27.32
CA GLN A 54 1.57 10.13 -27.14
C GLN A 54 2.11 10.20 -25.68
N GLY A 55 1.41 9.64 -24.69
CA GLY A 55 1.75 9.82 -23.26
C GLY A 55 2.43 8.66 -22.52
N SER A 56 2.73 7.53 -23.19
CA SER A 56 2.98 6.24 -22.53
C SER A 56 4.18 6.23 -21.57
N VAL A 57 5.32 6.79 -21.96
CA VAL A 57 6.54 6.82 -21.12
C VAL A 57 6.38 7.76 -19.93
N GLY A 58 5.70 8.89 -20.13
CA GLY A 58 5.46 9.88 -19.07
C GLY A 58 4.58 9.33 -17.96
N PHE A 59 3.55 8.55 -18.30
CA PHE A 59 2.67 7.91 -17.32
C PHE A 59 3.43 6.91 -16.43
N TYR A 60 4.17 5.98 -17.02
CA TYR A 60 4.94 5.00 -16.25
C TYR A 60 6.06 5.65 -15.41
N ALA A 61 6.71 6.70 -15.93
CA ALA A 61 7.70 7.46 -15.18
C ALA A 61 7.08 8.18 -13.97
N LYS A 62 5.89 8.77 -14.14
CA LYS A 62 5.14 9.43 -13.05
C LYS A 62 4.75 8.43 -11.96
N VAL A 63 4.16 7.29 -12.32
CA VAL A 63 3.78 6.27 -11.32
C VAL A 63 5.00 5.64 -10.65
N GLY A 64 6.07 5.36 -11.41
CA GLY A 64 7.32 4.88 -10.83
C GLY A 64 7.93 5.87 -9.83
N ALA A 65 7.83 7.18 -10.10
CA ALA A 65 8.28 8.21 -9.17
C ALA A 65 7.44 8.27 -7.89
N ILE A 66 6.11 8.06 -7.99
CA ILE A 66 5.21 7.98 -6.83
C ILE A 66 5.62 6.83 -5.91
N GLU A 67 5.81 5.63 -6.46
CA GLU A 67 6.23 4.46 -5.68
C GLU A 67 7.62 4.66 -5.07
N ALA A 68 8.56 5.26 -5.80
CA ALA A 68 9.89 5.58 -5.29
C ALA A 68 9.85 6.60 -4.14
N LEU A 69 8.99 7.63 -4.24
CA LEU A 69 8.81 8.62 -3.17
C LEU A 69 8.17 7.99 -1.94
N ALA A 70 7.12 7.17 -2.13
CA ALA A 70 6.47 6.43 -1.06
C ALA A 70 7.43 5.54 -0.28
N LEU A 71 8.34 4.86 -0.99
CA LEU A 71 9.39 4.03 -0.38
C LEU A 71 10.34 4.82 0.51
N ILE A 72 10.54 6.12 0.29
CA ILE A 72 11.45 6.94 1.10
C ILE A 72 10.70 7.68 2.20
N VAL A 73 9.58 8.31 1.86
CA VAL A 73 8.82 9.18 2.75
C VAL A 73 8.20 8.38 3.89
N THR A 74 7.61 7.22 3.61
CA THR A 74 6.94 6.42 4.65
C THR A 74 7.93 5.92 5.72
N PRO A 75 9.08 5.30 5.37
CA PRO A 75 10.09 4.96 6.36
C PRO A 75 10.67 6.15 7.12
N LEU A 76 10.83 7.31 6.46
CA LEU A 76 11.30 8.52 7.12
C LEU A 76 10.31 8.99 8.20
N LEU A 77 9.02 9.03 7.88
CA LEU A 77 7.96 9.38 8.84
C LEU A 77 7.91 8.37 9.99
N ILE A 78 8.05 7.08 9.70
CA ILE A 78 8.17 6.03 10.72
C ILE A 78 9.35 6.30 11.65
N PHE A 79 10.53 6.61 11.10
CA PHE A 79 11.73 6.88 11.88
C PHE A 79 11.57 8.09 12.81
N LEU A 80 10.90 9.14 12.34
CA LEU A 80 10.69 10.37 13.12
C LEU A 80 9.58 10.22 14.18
N CYS A 81 8.48 9.54 13.87
CA CYS A 81 7.29 9.52 14.72
C CYS A 81 7.26 8.36 15.72
N VAL A 82 7.78 7.17 15.38
CA VAL A 82 7.72 6.00 16.29
C VAL A 82 8.41 6.24 17.64
N PRO A 83 9.58 6.90 17.73
CA PRO A 83 10.20 7.21 19.01
C PRO A 83 9.31 8.06 19.95
N LEU A 84 8.43 8.89 19.38
CA LEU A 84 7.53 9.77 20.14
C LEU A 84 6.37 9.00 20.79
N LEU A 85 6.01 7.83 20.25
CA LEU A 85 4.88 7.02 20.72
C LEU A 85 5.20 6.20 21.98
N ARG A 86 6.48 6.13 22.39
CA ARG A 86 6.96 5.39 23.56
C ARG A 86 6.45 3.93 23.61
N ILE A 87 6.50 3.26 22.47
CA ILE A 87 6.10 1.85 22.31
C ILE A 87 7.30 0.91 22.31
N ASN A 88 7.05 -0.38 22.58
CA ASN A 88 8.07 -1.44 22.57
C ASN A 88 8.51 -1.89 21.16
N LEU A 89 7.98 -1.25 20.11
CA LEU A 89 8.34 -1.53 18.72
C LEU A 89 9.35 -0.50 18.24
N SER A 90 10.53 -0.95 17.81
CA SER A 90 11.53 -0.07 17.20
C SER A 90 11.06 0.45 15.84
N ALA A 91 11.50 1.66 15.46
CA ALA A 91 11.20 2.22 14.14
C ALA A 91 11.72 1.31 13.01
N GLY A 92 12.90 0.72 13.17
CA GLY A 92 13.47 -0.23 12.21
C GLY A 92 12.59 -1.47 12.02
N ALA A 93 12.08 -2.05 13.11
CA ALA A 93 11.15 -3.17 13.04
C ALA A 93 9.87 -2.80 12.28
N LEU A 94 9.31 -1.60 12.54
CA LEU A 94 8.12 -1.14 11.84
C LEU A 94 8.38 -0.94 10.34
N ILE A 95 9.51 -0.35 9.95
CA ILE A 95 9.89 -0.21 8.53
C ILE A 95 9.93 -1.58 7.85
N VAL A 96 10.59 -2.56 8.48
CA VAL A 96 10.71 -3.92 7.94
C VAL A 96 9.33 -4.57 7.79
N ILE A 97 8.47 -4.47 8.81
CA ILE A 97 7.10 -4.99 8.78
C ILE A 97 6.29 -4.34 7.66
N THR A 98 6.31 -3.02 7.56
CA THR A 98 5.56 -2.27 6.54
C THR A 98 6.03 -2.65 5.13
N ASN A 99 7.34 -2.69 4.89
CA ASN A 99 7.90 -3.05 3.59
C ASN A 99 7.50 -4.48 3.18
N TRP A 100 7.60 -5.45 4.08
CA TRP A 100 7.19 -6.82 3.77
C TRP A 100 5.68 -7.03 3.71
N PHE A 101 4.89 -6.20 4.41
CA PHE A 101 3.44 -6.20 4.30
C PHE A 101 2.95 -5.66 2.95
N LEU A 102 3.68 -4.70 2.37
CA LEU A 102 3.37 -4.18 1.03
C LEU A 102 3.33 -5.27 -0.03
N VAL A 103 4.19 -6.29 0.07
CA VAL A 103 4.26 -7.37 -0.93
C VAL A 103 2.91 -8.10 -1.06
N PRO A 104 2.41 -8.85 -0.06
CA PRO A 104 1.14 -9.54 -0.18
C PRO A 104 -0.04 -8.56 -0.31
N SER A 105 0.06 -7.36 0.28
CA SER A 105 -0.97 -6.32 0.14
C SER A 105 -1.14 -5.92 -1.34
N ASN A 106 -0.05 -5.68 -2.07
CA ASN A 106 -0.11 -5.29 -3.47
C ASN A 106 -0.73 -6.38 -4.35
N TYR A 107 -0.35 -7.65 -4.15
CA TYR A 107 -0.99 -8.76 -4.88
C TYR A 107 -2.48 -8.88 -4.59
N LEU A 108 -2.88 -8.74 -3.32
CA LEU A 108 -4.28 -8.84 -2.94
C LEU A 108 -5.08 -7.65 -3.47
N SER A 109 -4.55 -6.43 -3.37
CA SER A 109 -5.17 -5.22 -3.92
C SER A 109 -5.45 -5.36 -5.41
N VAL A 110 -4.47 -5.83 -6.19
CA VAL A 110 -4.68 -6.09 -7.63
C VAL A 110 -5.77 -7.12 -7.86
N ALA A 111 -5.75 -8.24 -7.14
CA ALA A 111 -6.79 -9.26 -7.28
C ALA A 111 -8.20 -8.71 -6.96
N ILE A 112 -8.32 -7.90 -5.92
CA ILE A 112 -9.58 -7.25 -5.52
C ILE A 112 -10.05 -6.26 -6.60
N ILE A 113 -9.14 -5.46 -7.15
CA ILE A 113 -9.46 -4.48 -8.21
C ILE A 113 -9.96 -5.20 -9.47
N TYR A 114 -9.26 -6.24 -9.92
CA TYR A 114 -9.70 -7.05 -11.07
C TYR A 114 -11.06 -7.71 -10.81
N LEU A 115 -11.29 -8.24 -9.60
CA LEU A 115 -12.57 -8.83 -9.23
C LEU A 115 -13.70 -7.77 -9.28
N ALA A 116 -13.47 -6.58 -8.71
CA ALA A 116 -14.42 -5.50 -8.73
C ALA A 116 -14.76 -5.08 -10.17
N TYR A 117 -13.75 -4.91 -11.02
CA TYR A 117 -13.94 -4.56 -12.43
C TYR A 117 -14.74 -5.61 -13.22
N LEU A 118 -14.46 -6.90 -13.02
CA LEU A 118 -15.21 -7.99 -13.66
C LEU A 118 -16.67 -8.01 -13.22
N LEU A 119 -16.92 -7.70 -11.94
CA LEU A 119 -18.28 -7.60 -11.42
C LEU A 119 -18.97 -6.39 -12.02
N ASP A 120 -18.28 -5.24 -12.16
CA ASP A 120 -18.79 -3.99 -12.74
C ASP A 120 -19.37 -4.16 -14.14
N GLN A 121 -18.79 -5.04 -14.96
CA GLN A 121 -19.27 -5.27 -16.32
C GLN A 121 -20.49 -6.21 -16.42
N ALA A 122 -20.92 -6.83 -15.32
CA ALA A 122 -21.84 -7.96 -15.39
C ALA A 122 -23.34 -7.57 -15.46
N ASP A 123 -23.78 -6.42 -14.90
CA ASP A 123 -25.20 -6.01 -14.91
C ASP A 123 -25.47 -4.62 -14.27
N ASN A 124 -26.71 -4.10 -14.34
CA ASN A 124 -27.09 -2.77 -13.79
C ASN A 124 -26.91 -2.55 -12.27
N LEU A 125 -26.76 -3.61 -11.47
CA LEU A 125 -26.46 -3.51 -10.02
C LEU A 125 -24.96 -3.63 -9.69
N SER A 126 -24.13 -3.76 -10.72
CA SER A 126 -22.73 -4.13 -10.57
C SER A 126 -21.88 -3.10 -9.85
N SER A 127 -22.09 -1.81 -10.09
CA SER A 127 -21.29 -0.73 -9.47
C SER A 127 -21.40 -0.72 -7.95
N THR A 128 -22.57 -1.05 -7.42
CA THR A 128 -22.76 -1.22 -5.97
C THR A 128 -21.96 -2.42 -5.45
N ILE A 129 -21.95 -3.52 -6.18
CA ILE A 129 -21.23 -4.74 -5.81
C ILE A 129 -19.72 -4.49 -5.88
N SER A 130 -19.22 -3.84 -6.94
CA SER A 130 -17.83 -3.43 -7.11
C SER A 130 -17.37 -2.56 -5.94
N LEU A 131 -18.18 -1.57 -5.55
CA LEU A 131 -17.90 -0.71 -4.41
C LEU A 131 -17.83 -1.49 -3.09
N VAL A 132 -18.74 -2.45 -2.87
CA VAL A 132 -18.72 -3.34 -1.69
C VAL A 132 -17.46 -4.21 -1.69
N VAL A 133 -17.05 -4.74 -2.84
CA VAL A 133 -15.82 -5.54 -2.98
C VAL A 133 -14.58 -4.70 -2.68
N LEU A 134 -14.46 -3.50 -3.24
CA LEU A 134 -13.35 -2.59 -2.97
C LEU A 134 -13.30 -2.18 -1.49
N SER A 135 -14.46 -1.79 -0.93
CA SER A 135 -14.57 -1.37 0.47
C SER A 135 -14.25 -2.51 1.43
N SER A 136 -14.78 -3.71 1.18
CA SER A 136 -14.50 -4.89 2.01
C SER A 136 -13.05 -5.34 1.90
N GLY A 137 -12.45 -5.27 0.70
CA GLY A 137 -11.03 -5.52 0.47
C GLY A 137 -10.13 -4.56 1.24
N PHE A 138 -10.43 -3.26 1.20
CA PHE A 138 -9.72 -2.25 1.98
C PHE A 138 -9.82 -2.51 3.49
N LEU A 139 -11.03 -2.76 3.99
CA LEU A 139 -11.25 -3.06 5.42
C LEU A 139 -10.53 -4.34 5.84
N PHE A 140 -10.48 -5.36 4.98
CA PHE A 140 -9.74 -6.59 5.22
C PHE A 140 -8.24 -6.32 5.35
N LEU A 141 -7.64 -5.57 4.42
CA LEU A 141 -6.22 -5.19 4.47
C LEU A 141 -5.90 -4.35 5.70
N ALA A 142 -6.74 -3.37 6.02
CA ALA A 142 -6.59 -2.53 7.21
C ALA A 142 -6.69 -3.34 8.51
N ALA A 143 -7.65 -4.27 8.62
CA ALA A 143 -7.78 -5.17 9.76
C ALA A 143 -6.61 -6.15 9.87
N TRP A 144 -6.07 -6.61 8.74
CA TRP A 144 -4.88 -7.45 8.72
C TRP A 144 -3.66 -6.68 9.22
N LEU A 145 -3.42 -5.46 8.70
CA LEU A 145 -2.33 -4.61 9.16
C LEU A 145 -2.48 -4.25 10.64
N TRP A 146 -3.70 -3.93 11.09
CA TRP A 146 -4.01 -3.72 12.52
C TRP A 146 -3.56 -4.92 13.36
N THR A 147 -3.88 -6.13 12.92
CA THR A 147 -3.53 -7.37 13.63
C THR A 147 -2.03 -7.58 13.67
N VAL A 148 -1.33 -7.32 12.57
CA VAL A 148 0.14 -7.41 12.51
C VAL A 148 0.79 -6.40 13.45
N LEU A 149 0.36 -5.14 13.41
CA LEU A 149 0.89 -4.06 14.25
C LEU A 149 0.59 -4.29 15.73
N ARG A 150 -0.62 -4.73 16.08
CA ARG A 150 -1.00 -5.10 17.45
C ARG A 150 -0.12 -6.22 17.98
N THR A 151 0.07 -7.27 17.19
CA THR A 151 0.91 -8.41 17.56
C THR A 151 2.38 -8.00 17.70
N ALA A 152 2.87 -7.19 16.77
CA ALA A 152 4.26 -6.76 16.71
C ALA A 152 4.66 -5.74 17.78
N SER A 153 3.72 -4.92 18.26
CA SER A 153 4.01 -3.87 19.23
C SER A 153 3.57 -4.22 20.65
N GLY A 154 2.56 -5.07 20.80
CA GLY A 154 1.86 -5.25 22.09
C GLY A 154 1.23 -3.95 22.62
N ALA A 155 1.07 -2.93 21.77
CA ALA A 155 0.69 -1.59 22.17
C ALA A 155 -0.82 -1.45 22.43
N HIS A 156 -1.21 -0.34 23.07
CA HIS A 156 -2.61 0.00 23.26
C HIS A 156 -3.29 0.39 21.94
N ALA A 157 -4.61 0.29 21.87
CA ALA A 157 -5.39 0.52 20.64
C ALA A 157 -5.11 1.90 19.99
N TRP A 158 -4.96 2.96 20.77
CA TRP A 158 -4.67 4.30 20.24
C TRP A 158 -3.28 4.40 19.59
N GLN A 159 -2.28 3.70 20.13
CA GLN A 159 -0.93 3.64 19.54
C GLN A 159 -0.95 2.88 18.23
N ILE A 160 -1.68 1.75 18.16
CA ILE A 160 -1.86 0.98 16.93
C ILE A 160 -2.57 1.82 15.86
N LEU A 161 -3.57 2.60 16.26
CA LEU A 161 -4.23 3.54 15.36
C LEU A 161 -3.27 4.60 14.82
N CYS A 162 -2.41 5.18 15.67
CA CYS A 162 -1.35 6.09 15.20
C CYS A 162 -0.40 5.41 14.22
N LEU A 163 0.02 4.16 14.49
CA LEU A 163 0.89 3.41 13.58
C LEU A 163 0.21 3.13 12.24
N LEU A 164 -1.08 2.76 12.25
CA LEU A 164 -1.83 2.56 11.01
C LEU A 164 -1.90 3.82 10.17
N VAL A 165 -2.28 4.94 10.77
CA VAL A 165 -2.32 6.24 10.09
C VAL A 165 -0.94 6.57 9.53
N LEU A 166 0.12 6.38 10.32
CA LEU A 166 1.50 6.63 9.91
C LEU A 166 1.94 5.76 8.72
N THR A 167 1.41 4.54 8.60
CA THR A 167 1.74 3.63 7.48
C THR A 167 0.88 3.84 6.24
N LEU A 168 -0.40 4.20 6.39
CA LEU A 168 -1.36 4.26 5.28
C LEU A 168 -1.52 5.67 4.72
N ALA A 169 -1.53 6.69 5.57
CA ALA A 169 -1.77 8.07 5.16
C ALA A 169 -0.70 8.63 4.20
N PRO A 170 0.61 8.35 4.36
CA PRO A 170 1.62 8.87 3.44
C PRO A 170 1.38 8.44 2.00
N GLN A 171 1.01 7.17 1.78
CA GLN A 171 0.70 6.66 0.44
C GLN A 171 -0.45 7.44 -0.21
N TYR A 172 -1.51 7.71 0.56
CA TYR A 172 -2.66 8.47 0.08
C TYR A 172 -2.31 9.93 -0.22
N VAL A 173 -1.57 10.59 0.68
CA VAL A 173 -1.16 11.99 0.49
C VAL A 173 -0.20 12.14 -0.69
N ILE A 174 0.75 11.21 -0.87
CA ILE A 174 1.68 11.23 -2.01
C ILE A 174 0.91 11.05 -3.32
N ASN A 175 -0.02 10.09 -3.38
CA ASN A 175 -0.85 9.88 -4.57
C ASN A 175 -1.67 11.13 -4.92
N THR A 176 -2.36 11.73 -3.95
CA THR A 176 -3.22 12.91 -4.18
C THR A 176 -2.42 14.19 -4.48
N ALA A 177 -1.32 14.43 -3.77
CA ALA A 177 -0.46 15.59 -3.98
C ALA A 177 0.29 15.53 -5.32
N LEU A 178 0.74 14.34 -5.75
CA LEU A 178 1.37 14.21 -7.06
C LEU A 178 0.36 14.17 -8.21
N ALA A 179 -0.82 13.57 -8.04
CA ALA A 179 -1.87 13.63 -9.06
C ALA A 179 -2.24 15.09 -9.38
N SER A 180 -2.41 15.91 -8.34
CA SER A 180 -2.66 17.35 -8.48
C SER A 180 -1.47 18.12 -9.06
N PHE A 181 -0.23 17.81 -8.66
CA PHE A 181 0.97 18.48 -9.20
C PHE A 181 1.27 18.11 -10.67
N LEU A 182 0.88 16.92 -11.10
CA LEU A 182 1.16 16.39 -12.43
C LEU A 182 0.06 16.70 -13.45
N GLU A 183 -0.95 17.49 -13.07
CA GLU A 183 -2.16 17.83 -13.84
C GLU A 183 -2.83 16.60 -14.47
N VAL A 184 -2.66 15.43 -13.85
CA VAL A 184 -3.41 14.24 -14.23
C VAL A 184 -4.80 14.48 -13.65
N SER A 185 -5.71 14.91 -14.52
CA SER A 185 -7.11 15.19 -14.19
C SER A 185 -7.65 14.17 -13.19
N THR A 186 -8.20 14.67 -12.08
CA THR A 186 -8.95 13.96 -11.05
C THR A 186 -10.27 13.37 -11.57
N ALA A 187 -10.37 13.07 -12.86
CA ALA A 187 -11.54 12.46 -13.48
C ALA A 187 -11.72 10.98 -13.12
N TYR A 188 -10.86 10.43 -12.26
CA TYR A 188 -10.79 9.01 -11.91
C TYR A 188 -10.83 8.75 -10.40
N GLU A 189 -11.62 9.55 -9.66
CA GLU A 189 -12.24 9.11 -8.40
C GLU A 189 -13.75 8.95 -8.57
#